data_AF-A0A6L7VYF6-F1
#
_entry.id   AF-A0A6L7VYF6-F1
#
_cell.length_a   1.000
_cell.length_b   1.000
_cell.length_c   1.000
_cell.angle_alpha   90.00
_cell.angle_beta   90.00
_cell.angle_gamma   90.00
#
_symmetry.space_group_name_H-M   'P 1'
#
loop_
_entity.id
_entity.type
_entity.pdbx_description
1 polymer ?
#
loop_
_entity_poly.entity_id
_entity_poly.type
_entity_poly.pdbx_seq_one_letter_code
_entity_poly.pdbx_strand_id
1 'polypeptide(L)'
;MIFMTSVGEQDITIKYDHEGVGRALQLVFSEKKEKTKNPVATIELCTALESFEERSRQCLQGKEINMLPGEFSYEHLDDGTIYYGNQYGSFVLGNKMYSCLVNWQEWDSGKLTYNNLFYLVIRPLLFECLWQLGLFYLHSACVRHREHGTLLIVGERNHGKSTISYSLLDSGHALLSDDNVFWCIDGETLRMYTIPRELHLPVDLGTKVSSLKGIEKRRPYAEEIKKKVSVYRHELPESLIIDSCDTPKAIVFPKVCGGPSTLGGEIYPAEATQLLLCNSYPGMYDPKWTQSITFLSGLRRMITGAKSITALALGIDTYDDPGRCVDIIEELAFR
;
A
#
# COMPACT_ATOMS: atom_id res chain seq x y z
N MET A 1 -11.59 8.06 -12.35
CA MET A 1 -11.80 8.23 -10.90
C MET A 1 -10.91 9.34 -10.38
N ILE A 2 -11.50 10.39 -9.80
CA ILE A 2 -10.79 11.55 -9.24
C ILE A 2 -10.92 11.46 -7.72
N PHE A 3 -9.81 11.29 -7.00
CA PHE A 3 -9.78 11.43 -5.55
C PHE A 3 -9.43 12.87 -5.24
N MET A 4 -10.37 13.58 -4.61
CA MET A 4 -10.09 14.83 -3.93
C MET A 4 -10.06 14.53 -2.43
N THR A 5 -8.92 14.77 -1.79
CA THR A 5 -8.85 14.80 -0.33
C THR A 5 -8.27 16.14 0.10
N SER A 6 -8.97 16.84 0.99
CA SER A 6 -8.46 18.06 1.61
C SER A 6 -7.68 17.67 2.86
N VAL A 7 -6.39 17.95 2.90
CA VAL A 7 -5.58 17.83 4.11
C VAL A 7 -5.27 19.26 4.56
N GLY A 8 -6.09 19.83 5.45
CA GLY A 8 -6.05 21.26 5.78
C GLY A 8 -6.62 22.15 4.66
N GLU A 9 -6.03 23.34 4.42
CA GLU A 9 -6.41 24.27 3.34
C GLU A 9 -5.86 23.88 1.94
N GLN A 10 -5.41 22.64 1.77
CA GLN A 10 -4.79 22.17 0.52
C GLN A 10 -5.61 21.03 -0.09
N ASP A 11 -6.01 21.21 -1.34
CA ASP A 11 -6.68 20.19 -2.14
C ASP A 11 -5.65 19.28 -2.81
N ILE A 12 -5.70 17.98 -2.49
CA ILE A 12 -4.92 16.95 -3.18
C ILE A 12 -5.84 16.26 -4.18
N THR A 13 -5.54 16.35 -5.47
CA THR A 13 -6.30 15.68 -6.54
C THR A 13 -5.48 14.56 -7.18
N ILE A 14 -5.86 13.31 -6.93
CA ILE A 14 -5.30 12.12 -7.60
C ILE A 14 -6.27 11.71 -8.71
N LYS A 15 -5.88 11.84 -9.97
CA LYS A 15 -6.70 11.39 -11.11
C LYS A 15 -6.20 10.05 -11.63
N TYR A 16 -7.11 9.08 -11.69
CA TYR A 16 -6.89 7.77 -12.28
C TYR A 16 -7.87 7.59 -13.45
N ASP A 17 -7.37 7.53 -14.68
CA ASP A 17 -8.21 7.30 -15.86
C ASP A 17 -8.32 5.79 -16.14
N HIS A 18 -9.55 5.31 -16.31
CA HIS A 18 -9.84 3.90 -16.56
C HIS A 18 -10.13 3.61 -18.05
N GLU A 19 -10.38 4.65 -18.87
CA GLU A 19 -10.80 4.50 -20.26
C GLU A 19 -9.75 5.07 -21.22
N GLY A 20 -8.68 4.31 -21.45
CA GLY A 20 -7.68 4.68 -22.45
C GLY A 20 -6.50 3.71 -22.51
N VAL A 21 -5.97 3.50 -23.72
CA VAL A 21 -4.73 2.75 -23.96
C VAL A 21 -3.56 3.57 -23.41
N GLY A 22 -3.29 3.39 -22.12
CA GLY A 22 -2.26 4.12 -21.38
C GLY A 22 -2.61 4.19 -19.91
N ARG A 23 -1.96 3.37 -19.08
CA ARG A 23 -2.05 3.47 -17.63
C ARG A 23 -1.24 4.70 -17.19
N ALA A 24 -1.93 5.81 -16.94
CA ALA A 24 -1.35 7.02 -16.40
C ALA A 24 -1.82 7.21 -14.95
N LEU A 25 -0.88 7.35 -14.02
CA LEU A 25 -1.17 7.84 -12.68
C LEU A 25 -0.88 9.35 -12.71
N GLN A 26 -1.93 10.17 -12.77
CA GLN A 26 -1.75 11.62 -12.80
C GLN A 26 -1.99 12.17 -11.39
N LEU A 27 -0.89 12.54 -10.71
CA LEU A 27 -0.95 13.37 -9.51
C LEU A 27 -1.02 14.82 -9.98
N VAL A 28 -2.25 15.37 -10.04
CA VAL A 28 -2.46 16.74 -10.51
C VAL A 28 -2.40 17.70 -9.34
N PHE A 29 -1.43 18.58 -9.44
CA PHE A 29 -1.20 19.70 -8.56
C PHE A 29 -0.97 20.88 -9.51
N SER A 30 -1.94 21.78 -9.65
CA SER A 30 -1.84 22.98 -10.50
C SER A 30 -1.56 24.26 -9.70
N GLU A 31 -0.55 25.04 -10.08
CA GLU A 31 -0.57 26.49 -9.84
C GLU A 31 -1.53 27.15 -10.85
N LYS A 32 -2.70 27.61 -10.40
CA LYS A 32 -3.33 28.72 -11.11
C LYS A 32 -2.53 29.97 -10.76
N LYS A 33 -1.99 30.65 -11.78
CA LYS A 33 -1.38 32.00 -11.71
C LYS A 33 -2.36 33.10 -11.25
N GLU A 34 -3.46 32.77 -10.59
CA GLU A 34 -4.36 33.70 -9.94
C GLU A 34 -4.13 33.66 -8.44
N LYS A 35 -3.21 34.49 -7.91
CA LYS A 35 -3.11 34.93 -6.49
C LYS A 35 -3.69 33.99 -5.40
N THR A 36 -3.46 32.69 -5.45
CA THR A 36 -3.77 31.78 -4.35
C THR A 36 -2.50 31.58 -3.54
N LYS A 37 -2.61 31.78 -2.22
CA LYS A 37 -1.47 31.91 -1.27
C LYS A 37 -0.62 30.65 -1.07
N ASN A 38 -0.88 29.53 -1.76
CA ASN A 38 -0.28 28.23 -1.44
C ASN A 38 0.42 27.61 -2.67
N PRO A 39 1.66 27.09 -2.54
CA PRO A 39 2.42 26.49 -3.62
C PRO A 39 1.93 25.08 -3.98
N VAL A 40 2.18 24.68 -5.23
CA VAL A 40 1.69 23.43 -5.80
C VAL A 40 2.77 22.82 -6.74
N ALA A 41 3.09 21.52 -6.61
CA ALA A 41 4.20 20.85 -7.32
C ALA A 41 3.75 19.58 -8.09
N THR A 42 4.24 19.35 -9.31
CA THR A 42 3.76 18.29 -10.25
C THR A 42 4.78 17.16 -10.47
N ILE A 43 4.31 15.90 -10.54
CA ILE A 43 5.09 14.72 -10.96
C ILE A 43 4.26 13.92 -11.98
N GLU A 44 4.83 13.65 -13.17
CA GLU A 44 4.20 12.90 -14.25
C GLU A 44 4.87 11.52 -14.43
N LEU A 45 4.09 10.44 -14.40
CA LEU A 45 4.58 9.06 -14.52
C LEU A 45 3.85 8.35 -15.66
N CYS A 46 4.55 8.17 -16.79
CA CYS A 46 4.05 7.44 -17.95
C CYS A 46 4.47 5.96 -17.89
N THR A 47 3.51 5.04 -17.82
CA THR A 47 3.77 3.60 -17.99
C THR A 47 3.13 3.09 -19.27
N ALA A 48 3.84 3.19 -20.39
CA ALA A 48 3.41 2.64 -21.68
C ALA A 48 4.07 1.27 -21.92
N LEU A 49 3.68 0.24 -21.16
CA LEU A 49 4.31 -1.09 -21.20
C LEU A 49 4.14 -1.79 -22.57
N GLU A 50 2.97 -1.72 -23.20
CA GLU A 50 2.68 -2.48 -24.44
C GLU A 50 3.42 -1.93 -25.66
N SER A 51 3.43 -0.61 -25.86
CA SER A 51 4.23 0.00 -26.93
C SER A 51 5.74 -0.11 -26.69
N PHE A 52 6.14 -0.36 -25.44
CA PHE A 52 7.54 -0.47 -25.04
C PHE A 52 8.09 -1.86 -25.30
N GLU A 53 7.39 -2.94 -24.92
CA GLU A 53 7.81 -4.32 -25.25
C GLU A 53 7.93 -4.54 -26.77
N GLU A 54 6.95 -4.02 -27.53
CA GLU A 54 6.95 -4.07 -28.99
C GLU A 54 8.17 -3.33 -29.59
N ARG A 55 8.45 -2.10 -29.12
CA ARG A 55 9.61 -1.31 -29.56
C ARG A 55 10.95 -1.90 -29.11
N SER A 56 11.04 -2.39 -27.88
CA SER A 56 12.26 -3.06 -27.39
C SER A 56 12.57 -4.30 -28.21
N ARG A 57 11.56 -5.12 -28.56
CA ARG A 57 11.73 -6.27 -29.47
C ARG A 57 12.17 -5.85 -30.87
N GLN A 58 11.61 -4.77 -31.42
CA GLN A 58 11.99 -4.25 -32.74
C GLN A 58 13.42 -3.68 -32.75
N CYS A 59 13.83 -2.94 -31.71
CA CYS A 59 15.17 -2.34 -31.63
C CYS A 59 16.28 -3.37 -31.38
N LEU A 60 15.96 -4.49 -30.69
CA LEU A 60 16.92 -5.54 -30.33
C LEU A 60 16.94 -6.71 -31.33
N GLN A 61 16.05 -6.72 -32.33
CA GLN A 61 16.00 -7.80 -33.32
C GLN A 61 17.27 -7.81 -34.18
N GLY A 62 18.09 -8.84 -34.01
CA GLY A 62 19.28 -9.10 -34.84
C GLY A 62 20.57 -8.42 -34.40
N LYS A 63 20.59 -7.74 -33.24
CA LYS A 63 21.82 -7.17 -32.67
C LYS A 63 22.37 -8.08 -31.57
N GLU A 64 23.57 -8.59 -31.78
CA GLU A 64 24.29 -9.39 -30.78
C GLU A 64 24.96 -8.45 -29.77
N ILE A 65 24.35 -8.27 -28.60
CA ILE A 65 24.91 -7.42 -27.55
C ILE A 65 25.88 -8.27 -26.71
N ASN A 66 27.17 -8.19 -27.04
CA ASN A 66 28.23 -8.79 -26.24
C ASN A 66 28.48 -7.93 -25.00
N MET A 67 28.01 -8.37 -23.83
CA MET A 67 28.27 -7.68 -22.55
C MET A 67 29.26 -8.48 -21.70
N LEU A 68 30.31 -7.81 -21.22
CA LEU A 68 31.22 -8.35 -20.21
C LEU A 68 30.68 -8.08 -18.79
N PRO A 69 31.00 -8.93 -17.80
CA PRO A 69 30.52 -8.72 -16.45
C PRO A 69 31.01 -7.45 -15.78
N GLY A 70 30.07 -6.61 -15.33
CA GLY A 70 30.33 -5.37 -14.60
C GLY A 70 30.38 -4.10 -15.45
N GLU A 71 30.20 -4.18 -16.77
CA GLU A 71 30.23 -3.02 -17.65
C GLU A 71 28.83 -2.47 -17.98
N PHE A 72 28.72 -1.14 -18.08
CA PHE A 72 27.56 -0.46 -18.65
C PHE A 72 27.79 -0.28 -20.15
N SER A 73 26.86 -0.74 -20.97
CA SER A 73 26.82 -0.44 -22.39
C SER A 73 25.85 0.70 -22.64
N TYR A 74 26.13 1.53 -23.65
CA TYR A 74 25.14 2.49 -24.14
C TYR A 74 25.11 2.49 -25.67
N GLU A 75 23.93 2.69 -26.24
CA GLU A 75 23.72 2.80 -27.68
C GLU A 75 22.93 4.07 -27.99
N HIS A 76 23.41 4.83 -28.97
CA HIS A 76 22.67 5.96 -29.53
C HIS A 76 21.79 5.44 -30.66
N LEU A 77 20.47 5.61 -30.52
CA LEU A 77 19.51 5.36 -31.58
C LEU A 77 19.47 6.56 -32.54
N ASP A 78 19.06 6.29 -33.79
CA ASP A 78 19.01 7.30 -34.86
C ASP A 78 18.09 8.49 -34.55
N ASP A 79 17.14 8.32 -33.62
CA ASP A 79 16.23 9.37 -33.15
C ASP A 79 16.81 10.25 -32.02
N GLY A 80 18.07 10.03 -31.66
CA GLY A 80 18.77 10.75 -30.59
C GLY A 80 18.48 10.23 -29.19
N THR A 81 17.79 9.09 -29.06
CA THR A 81 17.62 8.40 -27.78
C THR A 81 18.88 7.62 -27.42
N ILE A 82 19.32 7.74 -26.18
CA ILE A 82 20.45 7.01 -25.60
C ILE A 82 19.88 5.88 -24.78
N TYR A 83 20.19 4.66 -25.18
CA TYR A 83 19.90 3.44 -24.44
C TYR A 83 21.09 3.14 -23.53
N TYR A 84 20.87 2.93 -22.24
CA TYR A 84 21.89 2.43 -21.32
C TYR A 84 21.50 1.05 -20.86
N GLY A 85 22.27 0.02 -21.19
CA GLY A 85 22.03 -1.37 -20.76
C GLY A 85 23.14 -1.86 -19.85
N ASN A 86 22.81 -2.58 -18.78
CA ASN A 86 23.78 -3.42 -18.08
C ASN A 86 23.41 -4.91 -18.20
N GLN A 87 24.34 -5.78 -17.82
CA GLN A 87 24.12 -7.23 -17.80
C GLN A 87 22.99 -7.72 -16.87
N TYR A 88 22.41 -6.82 -16.09
CA TYR A 88 21.29 -7.07 -15.18
C TYR A 88 19.97 -6.51 -15.74
N GLY A 89 19.90 -6.19 -17.04
CA GLY A 89 18.65 -5.80 -17.70
C GLY A 89 18.09 -4.44 -17.27
N SER A 90 18.90 -3.57 -16.66
CA SER A 90 18.53 -2.18 -16.44
C SER A 90 18.59 -1.40 -17.75
N PHE A 91 17.54 -0.64 -18.07
CA PHE A 91 17.54 0.25 -19.21
C PHE A 91 17.28 1.70 -18.81
N VAL A 92 18.08 2.64 -19.31
CA VAL A 92 17.71 4.06 -19.28
C VAL A 92 17.54 4.48 -20.73
N LEU A 93 16.37 5.02 -21.09
CA LEU A 93 16.21 5.74 -22.35
C LEU A 93 16.24 7.24 -22.05
N GLY A 94 17.30 7.91 -22.46
CA GLY A 94 17.38 9.37 -22.42
C GLY A 94 17.32 9.95 -23.81
N ASN A 95 16.34 10.80 -24.13
CA ASN A 95 16.49 11.74 -25.25
C ASN A 95 16.83 13.13 -24.70
N LYS A 96 17.24 14.09 -25.54
CA LYS A 96 17.64 15.45 -25.12
C LYS A 96 16.63 16.22 -24.25
N MET A 97 15.36 15.79 -24.14
CA MET A 97 14.30 16.40 -23.33
C MET A 97 13.79 15.53 -22.16
N TYR A 98 13.98 14.21 -22.16
CA TYR A 98 13.43 13.33 -21.10
C TYR A 98 14.34 12.12 -20.84
N SER A 99 14.52 11.76 -19.57
CA SER A 99 15.16 10.51 -19.16
C SER A 99 14.11 9.61 -18.50
N CYS A 100 13.89 8.42 -19.05
CA CYS A 100 13.04 7.39 -18.46
C CYS A 100 13.91 6.26 -17.91
N LEU A 101 13.78 5.97 -16.61
CA LEU A 101 14.38 4.80 -15.99
C LEU A 101 13.45 3.61 -16.22
N VAL A 102 13.91 2.59 -16.91
CA VAL A 102 13.16 1.37 -17.16
C VAL A 102 13.70 0.29 -16.23
N ASN A 103 12.74 -0.34 -15.56
CA ASN A 103 12.79 -1.44 -14.61
C ASN A 103 14.13 -2.19 -14.42
N TRP A 104 14.47 -2.47 -13.16
CA TRP A 104 15.60 -3.32 -12.79
C TRP A 104 15.17 -4.79 -12.74
N GLN A 105 15.90 -5.66 -13.42
CA GLN A 105 15.74 -7.10 -13.31
C GLN A 105 16.87 -7.66 -12.43
N GLU A 106 16.55 -8.11 -11.21
CA GLU A 106 17.50 -8.95 -10.49
C GLU A 106 17.33 -10.40 -10.95
N TRP A 107 18.38 -10.93 -11.58
CA TRP A 107 18.54 -12.36 -11.82
C TRP A 107 19.16 -13.00 -10.59
N ASP A 108 18.37 -13.16 -9.52
CA ASP A 108 18.81 -13.93 -8.36
C ASP A 108 18.21 -15.35 -8.43
N SER A 109 19.07 -16.38 -8.37
CA SER A 109 18.70 -17.80 -8.32
C SER A 109 17.83 -18.38 -9.47
N GLY A 110 17.79 -17.72 -10.64
CA GLY A 110 16.94 -18.14 -11.77
C GLY A 110 15.47 -17.74 -11.63
N LYS A 111 15.17 -16.79 -10.74
CA LYS A 111 13.83 -16.20 -10.58
C LYS A 111 13.85 -14.75 -11.04
N LEU A 112 12.94 -14.41 -11.97
CA LEU A 112 12.67 -13.02 -12.30
C LEU A 112 12.00 -12.34 -11.11
N THR A 113 12.75 -11.51 -10.38
CA THR A 113 12.17 -10.61 -9.39
C THR A 113 11.97 -9.25 -10.03
N TYR A 114 10.70 -8.87 -10.23
CA TYR A 114 10.35 -7.54 -10.71
C TYR A 114 10.51 -6.54 -9.58
N ASN A 115 11.69 -5.94 -9.47
CA ASN A 115 11.89 -4.77 -8.62
C ASN A 115 11.33 -3.54 -9.35
N ASN A 116 9.99 -3.46 -9.35
CA ASN A 116 9.25 -2.39 -9.98
C ASN A 116 9.79 -1.04 -9.50
N LEU A 117 10.23 -0.19 -10.43
CA LEU A 117 10.61 1.22 -10.20
C LEU A 117 9.65 1.93 -9.24
N PHE A 118 8.38 1.54 -9.30
CA PHE A 118 7.37 1.98 -8.36
C PHE A 118 7.77 1.78 -6.91
N TYR A 119 8.22 0.58 -6.50
CA TYR A 119 8.55 0.29 -5.11
C TYR A 119 9.89 0.90 -4.68
N LEU A 120 10.86 1.02 -5.60
CA LEU A 120 12.20 1.50 -5.26
C LEU A 120 12.32 3.02 -5.26
N VAL A 121 11.60 3.71 -6.14
CA VAL A 121 11.76 5.15 -6.34
C VAL A 121 10.45 5.89 -6.08
N ILE A 122 9.38 5.50 -6.77
CA ILE A 122 8.13 6.29 -6.74
C ILE A 122 7.47 6.23 -5.37
N ARG A 123 7.38 5.04 -4.75
CA ARG A 123 6.72 4.84 -3.46
C ARG A 123 7.45 5.57 -2.33
N PRO A 124 8.79 5.46 -2.17
CA PRO A 124 9.51 6.28 -1.19
C PRO A 124 9.33 7.79 -1.43
N LEU A 125 9.42 8.26 -2.68
CA LEU A 125 9.20 9.68 -2.99
C LEU A 125 7.78 10.12 -2.66
N LEU A 126 6.77 9.32 -3.00
CA LEU A 126 5.37 9.59 -2.66
C LEU A 126 5.21 9.66 -1.14
N PHE A 127 5.76 8.70 -0.39
CA PHE A 127 5.65 8.67 1.07
C PHE A 127 6.37 9.87 1.71
N GLU A 128 7.51 10.28 1.16
CA GLU A 128 8.20 11.49 1.60
C GLU A 128 7.38 12.75 1.31
N CYS A 129 6.77 12.87 0.12
CA CYS A 129 5.87 13.98 -0.18
C CYS A 129 4.67 14.03 0.78
N LEU A 130 4.04 12.88 1.05
CA LEU A 130 2.92 12.79 2.00
C LEU A 130 3.37 13.13 3.43
N TRP A 131 4.57 12.69 3.83
CA TRP A 131 5.18 13.03 5.10
C TRP A 131 5.36 14.54 5.27
N GLN A 132 5.85 15.25 4.24
CA GLN A 132 5.97 16.71 4.27
C GLN A 132 4.62 17.42 4.41
N LEU A 133 3.53 16.78 3.96
CA LEU A 133 2.16 17.28 4.06
C LEU A 133 1.46 16.88 5.38
N GLY A 134 2.16 16.21 6.30
CA GLY A 134 1.56 15.73 7.56
C GLY A 134 0.59 14.57 7.39
N LEU A 135 0.69 13.83 6.28
CA LEU A 135 -0.03 12.58 6.04
C LEU A 135 0.94 11.41 6.16
N PHE A 136 0.79 10.62 7.21
CA PHE A 136 1.74 9.60 7.61
C PHE A 136 1.28 8.21 7.20
N TYR A 137 2.21 7.40 6.68
CA TYR A 137 1.94 6.02 6.28
C TYR A 137 2.13 5.05 7.45
N LEU A 138 1.21 4.10 7.57
CA LEU A 138 1.26 2.97 8.48
C LEU A 138 0.89 1.67 7.75
N HIS A 139 1.81 0.71 7.76
CA HIS A 139 1.58 -0.65 7.27
C HIS A 139 0.66 -1.40 8.23
N SER A 140 -0.63 -1.34 7.95
CA SER A 140 -1.69 -1.88 8.79
C SER A 140 -2.94 -2.15 7.97
N ALA A 141 -3.82 -3.00 8.50
CA ALA A 141 -5.20 -3.03 8.07
C ALA A 141 -6.05 -2.16 9.00
N CYS A 142 -7.14 -1.62 8.49
CA CYS A 142 -8.08 -0.81 9.25
C CYS A 142 -9.52 -1.14 8.87
N VAL A 143 -10.34 -1.39 9.88
CA VAL A 143 -11.74 -1.79 9.76
C VAL A 143 -12.57 -0.92 10.68
N ARG A 144 -13.71 -0.41 10.21
CA ARG A 144 -14.73 0.20 11.05
C ARG A 144 -15.68 -0.89 11.56
N HIS A 145 -15.56 -1.18 12.84
CA HIS A 145 -16.50 -1.98 13.59
C HIS A 145 -17.88 -1.33 13.58
N ARG A 146 -18.93 -2.16 13.53
CA ARG A 146 -20.32 -1.65 13.45
C ARG A 146 -20.73 -0.92 14.72
N GLU A 147 -20.29 -1.44 15.87
CA GLU A 147 -20.73 -0.97 17.18
C GLU A 147 -19.63 -0.27 17.97
N HIS A 148 -18.36 -0.56 17.67
CA HIS A 148 -17.23 -0.17 18.53
C HIS A 148 -16.28 0.85 17.90
N GLY A 149 -16.54 1.26 16.66
CA GLY A 149 -15.73 2.25 15.94
C GLY A 149 -14.52 1.64 15.24
N THR A 150 -13.45 2.41 15.11
CA THR A 150 -12.28 2.01 14.30
C THR A 150 -11.41 0.96 15.01
N LEU A 151 -11.09 -0.13 14.32
CA LEU A 151 -10.08 -1.13 14.69
C LEU A 151 -8.87 -1.00 13.78
N LEU A 152 -7.69 -0.86 14.38
CA LEU A 152 -6.41 -0.85 13.68
C LEU A 152 -5.67 -2.18 13.91
N ILE A 153 -5.23 -2.83 12.83
CA ILE A 153 -4.56 -4.14 12.87
C ILE A 153 -3.14 -3.98 12.34
N VAL A 154 -2.16 -3.99 13.22
CA VAL A 154 -0.77 -3.60 12.92
C VAL A 154 0.16 -4.79 13.06
N GLY A 155 0.94 -5.08 12.02
CA GLY A 155 1.89 -6.18 12.06
C GLY A 155 2.64 -6.31 10.75
N GLU A 156 3.67 -7.14 10.74
CA GLU A 156 4.49 -7.33 9.55
C GLU A 156 3.76 -8.15 8.47
N ARG A 157 4.43 -8.37 7.35
CA ARG A 157 3.93 -9.24 6.29
C ARG A 157 3.68 -10.65 6.85
N ASN A 158 2.57 -11.26 6.44
CA ASN A 158 2.14 -12.60 6.87
C ASN A 158 1.74 -12.72 8.36
N HIS A 159 1.54 -11.61 9.07
CA HIS A 159 1.05 -11.62 10.44
C HIS A 159 -0.48 -11.72 10.57
N GLY A 160 -1.19 -12.11 9.51
CA GLY A 160 -2.65 -12.33 9.57
C GLY A 160 -3.52 -11.07 9.50
N LYS A 161 -2.95 -9.87 9.26
CA LYS A 161 -3.73 -8.62 9.09
C LYS A 161 -4.89 -8.77 8.12
N SER A 162 -4.58 -9.22 6.90
CA SER A 162 -5.56 -9.38 5.84
C SER A 162 -6.62 -10.41 6.23
N THR A 163 -6.20 -11.56 6.79
CA THR A 163 -7.13 -12.60 7.29
C THR A 163 -8.12 -12.03 8.30
N ILE A 164 -7.66 -11.33 9.33
CA ILE A 164 -8.53 -10.69 10.33
C ILE A 164 -9.47 -9.68 9.64
N SER A 165 -8.93 -8.82 8.78
CA SER A 165 -9.72 -7.78 8.12
C SER A 165 -10.84 -8.36 7.23
N TYR A 166 -10.61 -9.50 6.59
CA TYR A 166 -11.60 -10.16 5.74
C TYR A 166 -12.60 -11.00 6.55
N SER A 167 -12.19 -11.62 7.66
CA SER A 167 -13.13 -12.24 8.60
C SER A 167 -14.11 -11.20 9.14
N LEU A 168 -13.62 -10.01 9.48
CA LEU A 168 -14.47 -8.91 9.92
C LEU A 168 -15.36 -8.36 8.79
N LEU A 169 -14.85 -8.27 7.57
CA LEU A 169 -15.63 -7.92 6.39
C LEU A 169 -16.82 -8.88 6.19
N ASP A 170 -16.62 -10.19 6.41
CA ASP A 170 -17.66 -11.22 6.27
C ASP A 170 -18.78 -11.07 7.31
N SER A 171 -18.41 -10.74 8.55
CA SER A 171 -19.37 -10.37 9.60
C SER A 171 -19.99 -8.98 9.38
N GLY A 172 -19.63 -8.34 8.27
CA GLY A 172 -20.27 -7.17 7.72
C GLY A 172 -19.77 -5.84 8.30
N HIS A 173 -18.61 -5.84 8.94
CA HIS A 173 -17.87 -4.62 9.25
C HIS A 173 -17.35 -3.97 7.96
N ALA A 174 -17.00 -2.69 8.03
CA ALA A 174 -16.58 -1.95 6.84
C ALA A 174 -15.04 -1.84 6.77
N LEU A 175 -14.45 -2.24 5.65
CA LEU A 175 -13.01 -2.18 5.42
C LEU A 175 -12.60 -0.80 4.90
N LEU A 176 -11.63 -0.18 5.59
CA LEU A 176 -10.89 0.96 5.06
C LEU A 176 -9.75 0.47 4.17
N SER A 177 -8.90 -0.40 4.70
CA SER A 177 -7.71 -0.93 4.02
C SER A 177 -7.26 -2.25 4.64
N ASP A 178 -6.63 -3.12 3.84
CA ASP A 178 -6.03 -4.37 4.32
C ASP A 178 -4.49 -4.31 4.49
N ASP A 179 -3.86 -3.22 4.05
CA ASP A 179 -2.39 -3.16 3.92
C ASP A 179 -1.77 -1.75 4.12
N ASN A 180 -2.44 -0.73 3.57
CA ASN A 180 -1.94 0.65 3.50
C ASN A 180 -2.92 1.62 4.17
N VAL A 181 -2.59 2.08 5.37
CA VAL A 181 -3.35 3.11 6.08
C VAL A 181 -2.52 4.38 6.09
N PHE A 182 -3.15 5.50 5.76
CA PHE A 182 -2.58 6.83 5.91
C PHE A 182 -3.33 7.54 7.02
N TRP A 183 -2.67 8.42 7.75
CA TRP A 183 -3.32 9.14 8.83
C TRP A 183 -2.74 10.54 9.01
N CYS A 184 -3.57 11.46 9.49
CA CYS A 184 -3.16 12.82 9.83
C CYS A 184 -3.87 13.29 11.11
N ILE A 185 -3.41 14.42 11.63
CA ILE A 185 -4.09 15.12 12.72
C ILE A 185 -4.97 16.21 12.09
N ASP A 186 -6.27 16.12 12.31
CA ASP A 186 -7.26 17.12 11.91
C ASP A 186 -7.86 17.75 13.18
N GLY A 187 -7.27 18.89 13.56
CA GLY A 187 -7.53 19.55 14.84
C GLY A 187 -7.19 18.66 16.04
N GLU A 188 -8.22 18.31 16.82
CA GLU A 188 -8.09 17.39 17.96
C GLU A 188 -8.24 15.92 17.56
N THR A 189 -8.75 15.66 16.37
CA THR A 189 -9.07 14.30 15.90
C THR A 189 -7.93 13.71 15.07
N LEU A 190 -7.83 12.39 15.10
CA LEU A 190 -6.98 11.66 14.17
C LEU A 190 -7.87 11.08 13.08
N ARG A 191 -7.52 11.34 11.82
CA ARG A 191 -8.23 10.85 10.65
C ARG A 191 -7.38 9.84 9.94
N MET A 192 -7.99 8.74 9.50
CA MET A 192 -7.34 7.72 8.69
C MET A 192 -7.97 7.64 7.31
N TYR A 193 -7.14 7.31 6.33
CA TYR A 193 -7.46 7.21 4.92
C TYR A 193 -6.78 5.98 4.31
N THR A 194 -7.14 5.67 3.08
CA THR A 194 -6.44 4.69 2.25
C THR A 194 -6.23 5.21 0.84
N ILE A 195 -5.31 4.58 0.11
CA ILE A 195 -5.27 4.67 -1.35
C ILE A 195 -5.94 3.41 -1.88
N PRO A 196 -7.07 3.52 -2.60
CA PRO A 196 -7.75 2.36 -3.16
C PRO A 196 -6.83 1.53 -4.04
N ARG A 197 -6.87 0.21 -3.83
CA ARG A 197 -6.09 -0.77 -4.55
C ARG A 197 -6.88 -2.05 -4.71
N GLU A 198 -6.37 -2.93 -5.55
CA GLU A 198 -6.81 -4.32 -5.58
C GLU A 198 -6.51 -4.99 -4.23
N LEU A 199 -7.51 -5.71 -3.72
CA LEU A 199 -7.41 -6.56 -2.54
C LEU A 199 -6.81 -7.89 -2.96
N HIS A 200 -5.78 -8.32 -2.24
CA HIS A 200 -5.03 -9.54 -2.55
C HIS A 200 -5.46 -10.68 -1.62
N LEU A 201 -6.51 -11.39 -2.03
CA LEU A 201 -7.19 -12.40 -1.22
C LEU A 201 -6.56 -13.78 -1.40
N PRO A 202 -6.35 -14.56 -0.34
CA PRO A 202 -6.08 -15.99 -0.48
C PRO A 202 -7.21 -16.69 -1.25
N VAL A 203 -6.87 -17.58 -2.19
CA VAL A 203 -7.86 -18.29 -3.03
C VAL A 203 -8.82 -19.10 -2.17
N ASP A 204 -8.31 -19.75 -1.13
CA ASP A 204 -9.09 -20.58 -0.21
C ASP A 204 -10.00 -19.74 0.69
N LEU A 205 -9.77 -18.44 0.81
CA LEU A 205 -10.67 -17.56 1.55
C LEU A 205 -12.06 -17.51 0.90
N GLY A 206 -12.16 -17.66 -0.41
CA GLY A 206 -13.45 -17.73 -1.13
C GLY A 206 -14.31 -18.94 -0.72
N THR A 207 -13.69 -19.99 -0.16
CA THR A 207 -14.40 -21.16 0.39
C THR A 207 -14.80 -21.00 1.85
N LYS A 208 -14.18 -20.04 2.57
CA LYS A 208 -14.35 -19.83 4.01
C LYS A 208 -15.19 -18.60 4.33
N VAL A 209 -15.18 -17.60 3.44
CA VAL A 209 -15.79 -16.29 3.61
C VAL A 209 -16.95 -16.14 2.64
N SER A 210 -18.17 -16.04 3.16
CA SER A 210 -19.40 -16.10 2.36
C SER A 210 -19.53 -14.96 1.37
N SER A 211 -19.14 -13.75 1.79
CA SER A 211 -19.10 -12.52 0.98
C SER A 211 -18.10 -12.58 -0.17
N LEU A 212 -17.16 -13.52 -0.14
CA LEU A 212 -16.12 -13.72 -1.14
C LEU A 212 -16.37 -14.95 -2.01
N LYS A 213 -17.54 -15.58 -1.93
CA LYS A 213 -17.85 -16.78 -2.72
C LYS A 213 -17.69 -16.52 -4.22
N GLY A 214 -16.91 -17.35 -4.91
CA GLY A 214 -16.66 -17.25 -6.35
C GLY A 214 -15.31 -16.61 -6.70
N ILE A 215 -14.60 -15.99 -5.76
CA ILE A 215 -13.26 -15.45 -6.02
C ILE A 215 -12.26 -16.57 -6.37
N GLU A 216 -12.49 -17.79 -5.90
CA GLU A 216 -11.65 -18.96 -6.14
C GLU A 216 -11.61 -19.36 -7.62
N LYS A 217 -12.60 -18.92 -8.40
CA LYS A 217 -12.68 -19.14 -9.84
C LYS A 217 -11.86 -18.14 -10.65
N ARG A 218 -11.34 -17.09 -10.01
CA ARG A 218 -10.56 -16.05 -10.69
C ARG A 218 -9.16 -16.57 -10.99
N ARG A 219 -8.56 -16.03 -12.07
CA ARG A 219 -7.18 -16.33 -12.40
C ARG A 219 -6.27 -15.75 -11.30
N PRO A 220 -5.33 -16.54 -10.75
CA PRO A 220 -4.37 -16.01 -9.78
C PRO A 220 -3.57 -14.84 -10.35
N TYR A 221 -3.22 -13.89 -9.49
CA TYR A 221 -2.47 -12.68 -9.87
C TYR A 221 -1.09 -13.01 -10.48
N ALA A 222 -0.48 -14.14 -10.08
CA ALA A 222 0.72 -14.67 -10.69
C ALA A 222 0.68 -16.20 -10.66
N GLU A 223 1.07 -16.87 -11.75
CA GLU A 223 1.03 -18.34 -11.85
C GLU A 223 1.93 -19.05 -10.81
N GLU A 224 2.94 -18.36 -10.30
CA GLU A 224 3.83 -18.84 -9.25
C GLU A 224 3.24 -18.64 -7.83
N ILE A 225 2.35 -17.65 -7.69
CA ILE A 225 1.63 -17.35 -6.45
C ILE A 225 0.19 -17.87 -6.62
N LYS A 226 0.05 -19.18 -6.83
CA LYS A 226 -1.26 -19.90 -6.95
C LYS A 226 -2.20 -19.74 -5.74
N LYS A 227 -1.84 -18.90 -4.78
CA LYS A 227 -2.52 -18.72 -3.52
C LYS A 227 -3.30 -17.42 -3.44
N LYS A 228 -3.20 -16.47 -4.39
CA LYS A 228 -3.92 -15.20 -4.28
C LYS A 228 -4.63 -14.75 -5.56
N VAL A 229 -5.78 -14.11 -5.37
CA VAL A 229 -6.60 -13.48 -6.41
C VAL A 229 -6.75 -11.98 -6.11
N SER A 230 -6.87 -11.19 -7.17
CA SER A 230 -7.18 -9.76 -7.07
C SER A 230 -8.69 -9.54 -7.11
N VAL A 231 -9.18 -8.73 -6.19
CA VAL A 231 -10.56 -8.22 -6.18
C VAL A 231 -10.51 -6.70 -6.13
N TYR A 232 -11.15 -6.05 -7.09
CA TYR A 232 -11.28 -4.61 -7.08
C TYR A 232 -12.30 -4.17 -6.02
N ARG A 233 -12.03 -3.02 -5.40
CA ARG A 233 -12.88 -2.43 -4.37
C ARG A 233 -14.35 -2.26 -4.81
N HIS A 234 -14.60 -1.95 -6.08
CA HIS A 234 -15.95 -1.77 -6.63
C HIS A 234 -16.72 -3.08 -6.83
N GLU A 235 -16.05 -4.23 -6.68
CA GLU A 235 -16.68 -5.55 -6.75
C GLU A 235 -17.22 -6.00 -5.38
N LEU A 236 -16.88 -5.26 -4.32
CA LEU A 236 -17.43 -5.46 -2.99
C LEU A 236 -18.67 -4.57 -2.79
N PRO A 237 -19.64 -4.98 -1.95
CA PRO A 237 -20.77 -4.13 -1.61
C PRO A 237 -20.30 -2.79 -1.04
N GLU A 238 -20.84 -1.68 -1.55
CA GLU A 238 -20.44 -0.32 -1.13
C GLU A 238 -20.57 -0.11 0.39
N SER A 239 -21.57 -0.72 1.02
CA SER A 239 -21.78 -0.64 2.48
C SER A 239 -20.63 -1.23 3.31
N LEU A 240 -19.81 -2.09 2.72
CA LEU A 240 -18.70 -2.78 3.38
C LEU A 240 -17.36 -2.07 3.16
N ILE A 241 -17.37 -0.91 2.50
CA ILE A 241 -16.17 -0.20 2.10
C ILE A 241 -16.29 1.26 2.53
N ILE A 242 -15.23 1.80 3.13
CA ILE A 242 -15.18 3.18 3.60
C ILE A 242 -13.91 3.89 3.16
N ASP A 243 -13.99 5.19 2.90
CA ASP A 243 -12.85 5.99 2.45
C ASP A 243 -12.06 6.62 3.59
N SER A 244 -12.68 6.75 4.76
CA SER A 244 -12.03 7.29 5.95
C SER A 244 -12.65 6.77 7.26
N CYS A 245 -11.88 6.89 8.34
CA CYS A 245 -12.37 6.66 9.70
C CYS A 245 -11.65 7.55 10.73
N ASP A 246 -12.19 7.61 11.94
CA ASP A 246 -11.62 8.37 13.06
C ASP A 246 -10.56 7.56 13.83
N THR A 247 -10.00 8.19 14.86
CA THR A 247 -9.08 7.62 15.86
C THR A 247 -9.46 6.18 16.24
N PRO A 248 -8.48 5.24 16.28
CA PRO A 248 -8.78 3.85 16.59
C PRO A 248 -9.29 3.72 18.02
N LYS A 249 -10.37 2.96 18.19
CA LYS A 249 -10.91 2.60 19.51
C LYS A 249 -10.26 1.33 20.04
N ALA A 250 -9.67 0.52 19.17
CA ALA A 250 -8.89 -0.65 19.53
C ALA A 250 -7.70 -0.80 18.57
N ILE A 251 -6.59 -1.31 19.10
CA ILE A 251 -5.40 -1.63 18.31
C ILE A 251 -5.00 -3.08 18.59
N VAL A 252 -4.82 -3.86 17.53
CA VAL A 252 -4.44 -5.26 17.59
C VAL A 252 -3.11 -5.50 16.88
N PHE A 253 -2.23 -6.25 17.51
CA PHE A 253 -0.93 -6.66 16.97
C PHE A 253 -0.89 -8.17 16.80
N PRO A 254 -1.29 -8.70 15.63
CA PRO A 254 -1.31 -10.13 15.41
C PRO A 254 0.09 -10.67 15.06
N LYS A 255 0.28 -11.95 15.37
CA LYS A 255 1.44 -12.76 14.99
C LYS A 255 0.98 -14.20 14.76
N VAL A 256 1.27 -14.76 13.59
CA VAL A 256 0.91 -16.15 13.30
C VAL A 256 1.88 -17.08 14.02
N CYS A 257 1.35 -17.89 14.93
CA CYS A 257 2.13 -18.81 15.76
C CYS A 257 1.90 -20.29 15.37
N GLY A 258 0.81 -20.59 14.64
CA GLY A 258 0.50 -21.95 14.18
C GLY A 258 0.04 -22.92 15.28
N GLY A 259 -0.22 -22.42 16.50
CA GLY A 259 -0.82 -23.20 17.57
C GLY A 259 -2.28 -23.58 17.27
N PRO A 260 -2.89 -24.53 18.01
CA PRO A 260 -4.26 -24.96 17.77
C PRO A 260 -5.31 -23.90 18.12
N SER A 261 -4.96 -22.94 18.99
CA SER A 261 -5.87 -21.91 19.47
C SER A 261 -5.18 -20.57 19.46
N THR A 262 -5.97 -19.53 19.22
CA THR A 262 -5.52 -18.15 19.30
C THR A 262 -5.55 -17.66 20.73
N LEU A 263 -4.47 -17.01 21.13
CA LEU A 263 -4.32 -16.42 22.45
C LEU A 263 -4.14 -14.91 22.28
N GLY A 264 -4.63 -14.12 23.23
CA GLY A 264 -4.30 -12.72 23.30
C GLY A 264 -3.84 -12.28 24.68
N GLY A 265 -3.20 -11.12 24.70
CA GLY A 265 -2.69 -10.49 25.91
C GLY A 265 -2.59 -8.99 25.71
N GLU A 266 -2.58 -8.24 26.81
CA GLU A 266 -2.39 -6.80 26.78
C GLU A 266 -0.95 -6.45 26.36
N ILE A 267 -0.81 -5.35 25.63
CA ILE A 267 0.50 -4.77 25.30
C ILE A 267 0.68 -3.46 26.05
N TYR A 268 1.87 -3.26 26.60
CA TYR A 268 2.22 -1.99 27.23
C TYR A 268 2.31 -0.86 26.19
N PRO A 269 1.86 0.36 26.50
CA PRO A 269 1.91 1.50 25.56
C PRO A 269 3.28 1.75 24.92
N ALA A 270 4.38 1.50 25.63
CA ALA A 270 5.74 1.65 25.09
C ALA A 270 6.03 0.64 23.98
N GLU A 271 5.66 -0.63 24.17
CA GLU A 271 5.82 -1.69 23.18
C GLU A 271 4.90 -1.45 21.98
N ALA A 272 3.65 -1.03 22.21
CA ALA A 272 2.73 -0.63 21.14
C ALA A 272 3.28 0.53 20.29
N THR A 273 3.92 1.52 20.94
CA THR A 273 4.60 2.63 20.25
C THR A 273 5.71 2.10 19.36
N GLN A 274 6.55 1.20 19.87
CA GLN A 274 7.63 0.59 19.09
C GLN A 274 7.09 -0.18 17.88
N LEU A 275 6.05 -0.99 18.06
CA LEU A 275 5.44 -1.76 16.98
C LEU A 275 4.81 -0.85 15.91
N LEU A 276 4.16 0.24 16.31
CA LEU A 276 3.66 1.26 15.38
C LEU A 276 4.80 1.93 14.60
N LEU A 277 5.90 2.29 15.27
CA LEU A 277 7.08 2.87 14.64
C LEU A 277 7.69 1.92 13.61
N CYS A 278 7.86 0.64 13.97
CA CYS A 278 8.41 -0.39 13.08
C CYS A 278 7.54 -0.64 11.84
N ASN A 279 6.24 -0.35 11.91
CA ASN A 279 5.31 -0.48 10.79
C ASN A 279 5.00 0.85 10.08
N SER A 280 5.67 1.93 10.45
CA SER A 280 5.48 3.25 9.82
C SER A 280 6.59 3.53 8.82
N TYR A 281 6.37 4.52 7.94
CA TYR A 281 7.46 5.16 7.20
C TYR A 281 7.94 6.38 7.99
N PRO A 282 9.11 6.33 8.64
CA PRO A 282 9.69 7.52 9.23
C PRO A 282 10.29 8.33 8.08
N GLY A 283 9.71 9.49 7.78
CA GLY A 283 10.20 10.35 6.70
C GLY A 283 11.71 10.55 6.75
N MET A 284 12.32 10.74 5.59
CA MET A 284 13.76 10.86 5.43
C MET A 284 14.26 12.27 5.72
N TYR A 285 13.44 13.30 5.47
CA TYR A 285 13.86 14.69 5.57
C TYR A 285 12.91 15.52 6.43
N ASP A 286 13.32 15.92 7.63
CA ASP A 286 12.54 16.85 8.45
C ASP A 286 13.47 17.77 9.25
N PRO A 287 14.08 18.78 8.60
CA PRO A 287 15.12 19.60 9.20
C PRO A 287 14.63 20.40 10.41
N LYS A 288 13.32 20.66 10.49
CA LYS A 288 12.68 21.41 11.57
C LYS A 288 11.99 20.50 12.60
N TRP A 289 12.09 19.19 12.45
CA TRP A 289 11.42 18.19 13.30
C TRP A 289 9.89 18.37 13.38
N THR A 290 9.29 19.17 12.51
CA THR A 290 7.89 19.57 12.63
C THR A 290 6.98 18.38 12.35
N GLN A 291 7.30 17.62 11.31
CA GLN A 291 6.54 16.44 10.92
C GLN A 291 6.81 15.27 11.87
N SER A 292 8.05 15.13 12.35
CA SER A 292 8.46 14.12 13.33
C SER A 292 7.75 14.30 14.66
N ILE A 293 7.64 15.55 15.16
CA ILE A 293 6.88 15.85 16.38
C ILE A 293 5.39 15.58 16.17
N THR A 294 4.84 15.96 15.02
CA THR A 294 3.42 15.72 14.67
C THR A 294 3.14 14.22 14.59
N PHE A 295 4.01 13.46 13.93
CA PHE A 295 3.97 12.02 13.80
C PHE A 295 4.01 11.33 15.17
N LEU A 296 4.99 11.65 16.01
CA LEU A 296 5.09 11.07 17.36
C LEU A 296 3.89 11.44 18.24
N SER A 297 3.41 12.67 18.14
CA SER A 297 2.20 13.12 18.86
C SER A 297 0.96 12.36 18.39
N GLY A 298 0.85 12.09 17.09
CA GLY A 298 -0.24 11.32 16.51
C GLY A 298 -0.21 9.84 16.92
N LEU A 299 0.97 9.20 16.94
CA LEU A 299 1.11 7.84 17.49
C LEU A 299 0.68 7.78 18.95
N ARG A 300 1.08 8.77 19.77
CA ARG A 300 0.61 8.88 21.15
C ARG A 300 -0.91 9.04 21.23
N ARG A 301 -1.51 9.85 20.35
CA ARG A 301 -2.99 10.00 20.29
C ARG A 301 -3.69 8.71 19.88
N MET A 302 -3.14 7.91 18.95
CA MET A 302 -3.70 6.60 18.62
C MET A 302 -3.72 5.68 19.85
N ILE A 303 -2.59 5.58 20.54
CA ILE A 303 -2.43 4.71 21.71
C ILE A 303 -3.34 5.16 22.85
N THR A 304 -3.36 6.46 23.16
CA THR A 304 -4.17 7.00 24.28
C THR A 304 -5.66 7.11 23.96
N GLY A 305 -6.01 7.19 22.68
CA GLY A 305 -7.40 7.19 22.20
C GLY A 305 -8.01 5.81 22.06
N ALA A 306 -7.19 4.76 21.99
CA ALA A 306 -7.62 3.38 22.00
C ALA A 306 -8.02 2.95 23.42
N LYS A 307 -9.15 2.26 23.53
CA LYS A 307 -9.63 1.66 24.78
C LYS A 307 -8.83 0.40 25.13
N SER A 308 -8.35 -0.31 24.10
CA SER A 308 -7.63 -1.57 24.23
C SER A 308 -6.44 -1.61 23.26
N ILE A 309 -5.40 -2.31 23.69
CA ILE A 309 -4.19 -2.55 22.91
C ILE A 309 -3.75 -3.99 23.15
N THR A 310 -3.92 -4.83 22.14
CA THR A 310 -3.91 -6.29 22.31
C THR A 310 -2.91 -6.96 21.38
N ALA A 311 -2.04 -7.81 21.92
CA ALA A 311 -1.25 -8.78 21.16
C ALA A 311 -2.12 -9.99 20.87
N LEU A 312 -2.08 -10.52 19.64
CA LEU A 312 -2.70 -11.79 19.29
C LEU A 312 -1.66 -12.78 18.76
N ALA A 313 -1.51 -13.91 19.43
CA ALA A 313 -0.83 -15.08 18.91
C ALA A 313 -1.86 -15.92 18.15
N LEU A 314 -1.95 -15.71 16.83
CA LEU A 314 -2.92 -16.38 15.96
C LEU A 314 -2.58 -17.87 15.82
N GLY A 315 -3.55 -18.69 16.23
CA GLY A 315 -3.62 -20.11 15.98
C GLY A 315 -4.35 -20.45 14.69
N ILE A 316 -4.40 -21.75 14.39
CA ILE A 316 -5.05 -22.32 13.20
C ILE A 316 -6.57 -22.11 13.26
N ASP A 317 -7.16 -22.08 14.46
CA ASP A 317 -8.58 -21.82 14.68
C ASP A 317 -9.10 -20.57 13.96
N THR A 318 -8.37 -19.45 14.03
CA THR A 318 -8.78 -18.20 13.37
C THR A 318 -8.64 -18.22 11.86
N TYR A 319 -7.80 -19.11 11.32
CA TYR A 319 -7.63 -19.29 9.89
C TYR A 319 -8.71 -20.22 9.31
N ASP A 320 -9.09 -21.25 10.06
CA ASP A 320 -10.06 -22.25 9.63
C ASP A 320 -11.51 -21.81 9.85
N ASP A 321 -11.75 -21.00 10.88
CA ASP A 321 -13.07 -20.44 11.20
C ASP A 321 -12.99 -18.90 11.28
N PRO A 322 -13.37 -18.18 10.21
CA PRO A 322 -13.46 -16.73 10.21
C PRO A 322 -14.40 -16.18 11.31
N GLY A 323 -15.48 -16.90 11.64
CA GLY A 323 -16.40 -16.51 12.71
C GLY A 323 -15.70 -16.51 14.06
N ARG A 324 -14.92 -17.56 14.35
CA ARG A 324 -14.08 -17.63 15.56
C ARG A 324 -13.08 -16.47 15.64
N CYS A 325 -12.50 -16.06 14.51
CA CYS A 325 -11.63 -14.88 14.46
C CYS A 325 -12.36 -13.60 14.89
N VAL A 326 -13.62 -13.43 14.48
CA VAL A 326 -14.41 -12.27 14.88
C VAL A 326 -14.74 -12.33 16.37
N ASP A 327 -15.18 -13.47 16.90
CA ASP A 327 -15.47 -13.65 18.33
C ASP A 327 -14.27 -13.27 19.21
N ILE A 328 -13.06 -13.68 18.82
CA ILE A 328 -11.83 -13.36 19.56
C ILE A 328 -11.52 -11.86 19.51
N ILE A 329 -11.74 -11.20 18.38
CA ILE A 329 -11.52 -9.75 18.25
C ILE A 329 -12.53 -9.00 19.12
N GLU A 330 -13.81 -9.40 19.10
CA GLU A 330 -14.85 -8.82 19.96
C GLU A 330 -14.48 -9.00 21.44
N GLU A 331 -14.08 -10.21 21.81
CA GLU A 331 -13.71 -10.55 23.17
C GLU A 331 -12.46 -9.81 23.64
N LEU A 332 -11.42 -9.63 22.81
CA LEU A 332 -10.12 -9.17 23.30
C LEU A 332 -9.77 -7.73 22.91
N ALA A 333 -10.45 -7.16 21.91
CA ALA A 333 -10.21 -5.80 21.44
C ALA A 333 -11.32 -4.82 21.86
N PHE A 334 -12.52 -5.29 22.24
CA PHE A 334 -13.63 -4.38 22.57
C PHE A 334 -14.25 -4.57 23.95
N ARG A 335 -13.63 -5.37 24.84
CA ARG A 335 -13.84 -5.29 26.30
C ARG A 335 -13.57 -3.86 26.80
#